data_AF-A0A7Y0VTI4-F1
#
_entry.id   AF-A0A7Y0VTI4-F1
#
_cell.length_a   1.000
_cell.length_b   1.000
_cell.length_c   1.000
_cell.angle_alpha   90.00
_cell.angle_beta   90.00
_cell.angle_gamma   90.00
#
_symmetry.space_group_name_H-M   'P 1'
#
loop_
_entity.id
_entity.type
_entity.pdbx_description
1 polymer ?
#
loop_
_entity_poly.entity_id
_entity_poly.type
_entity_poly.pdbx_seq_one_letter_code
_entity_poly.pdbx_strand_id
1 'polypeptide(L)' 'RSLSKKGDSEIRRLLHNAASAGIRSEAWKPLYEGYLARGLKTIQALVIIGRKLARIAFSLMKNLSEYQSKAVLGASPKP' A
#
# COMPACT_ATOMS: atom_id res chain seq x y z
N ARG A 1 -15.24 -3.95 -4.47
CA ARG A 1 -15.24 -2.77 -3.55
C ARG A 1 -15.26 -1.52 -4.41
N SER A 2 -16.25 -0.61 -4.28
CA SER A 2 -16.33 0.60 -5.10
C SER A 2 -15.52 1.77 -4.50
N LEU A 3 -15.09 2.71 -5.35
CA LEU A 3 -14.43 3.96 -4.95
C LEU A 3 -15.49 4.97 -4.53
N SER A 4 -15.58 5.27 -3.24
CA SER A 4 -16.44 6.32 -2.69
C SER A 4 -15.60 7.52 -2.25
N LYS A 5 -16.12 8.74 -2.42
CA LYS A 5 -15.51 9.99 -1.94
C LYS A 5 -15.78 10.27 -0.45
N LYS A 6 -16.45 9.37 0.26
CA LYS A 6 -16.76 9.50 1.70
C LYS A 6 -15.48 9.47 2.55
N GLY A 7 -15.40 10.35 3.56
CA GLY A 7 -14.31 10.44 4.56
C GLY A 7 -13.55 11.76 4.53
N ASP A 8 -12.51 11.87 5.37
CA ASP A 8 -11.61 13.03 5.47
C ASP A 8 -10.83 13.26 4.16
N SER A 9 -10.84 14.51 3.66
CA SER A 9 -10.11 14.91 2.45
C SER A 9 -8.61 14.92 2.60
N GLU A 10 -8.08 15.34 3.76
CA GLU A 10 -6.65 15.41 4.01
C GLU A 10 -6.04 14.02 4.08
N ILE A 11 -6.72 13.05 4.72
CA ILE A 11 -6.24 11.66 4.73
C ILE A 11 -6.13 11.12 3.30
N ARG A 12 -7.10 11.40 2.42
CA ARG A 12 -7.03 10.98 1.02
C ARG A 12 -5.86 11.63 0.28
N ARG A 13 -5.63 12.94 0.50
CA ARG A 13 -4.51 13.69 -0.08
C ARG A 13 -3.17 13.11 0.35
N LEU A 14 -2.99 12.86 1.66
CA LEU A 14 -1.78 12.27 2.22
C LEU A 14 -1.51 10.86 1.67
N LEU A 15 -2.54 10.01 1.60
CA LEU A 15 -2.41 8.66 1.05
C LEU A 15 -2.04 8.67 -0.44
N HIS A 16 -2.63 9.59 -1.21
CA HIS A 16 -2.29 9.75 -2.62
C HIS A 16 -0.84 10.21 -2.81
N ASN A 17 -0.38 11.16 -1.99
CA ASN A 17 0.99 11.65 -2.03
C ASN A 17 1.99 10.56 -1.64
N ALA A 18 1.69 9.79 -0.58
CA ALA A 18 2.50 8.66 -0.16
C ALA A 18 2.57 7.57 -1.23
N ALA A 19 1.44 7.24 -1.88
CA ALA A 19 1.42 6.28 -2.98
C ALA A 19 2.25 6.77 -4.18
N SER A 20 2.07 8.04 -4.56
CA SER A 20 2.82 8.68 -5.66
C SER A 20 4.33 8.67 -5.40
N ALA A 21 4.75 8.84 -4.15
CA ALA A 21 6.15 8.70 -3.76
C ALA A 21 6.61 7.23 -3.78
N GLY A 22 5.79 6.32 -3.24
CA GLY A 22 6.08 4.90 -3.16
C GLY A 22 6.32 4.26 -4.53
N ILE A 23 5.49 4.56 -5.54
CA ILE A 23 5.62 3.96 -6.88
C ILE A 23 6.90 4.34 -7.63
N ARG A 24 7.62 5.38 -7.19
CA ARG A 24 8.94 5.73 -7.74
C ARG A 24 10.05 4.82 -7.22
N SER A 25 9.79 4.05 -6.16
CA SER A 25 10.72 3.07 -5.61
C SER A 25 10.55 1.70 -6.27
N GLU A 26 11.65 0.95 -6.35
CA GLU A 26 11.69 -0.40 -6.92
C GLU A 26 10.80 -1.41 -6.16
N ALA A 27 10.57 -1.17 -4.86
CA ALA A 27 9.75 -2.06 -4.03
C ALA A 27 8.26 -2.07 -4.44
N TRP A 28 7.74 -0.94 -4.94
CA TRP A 28 6.31 -0.77 -5.24
C TRP A 28 6.00 -0.65 -6.73
N LYS A 29 6.99 -0.28 -7.55
CA LYS A 29 6.84 -0.10 -9.00
C LYS A 29 6.32 -1.36 -9.72
N PRO A 30 6.85 -2.58 -9.49
CA PRO A 30 6.33 -3.79 -10.16
C PRO A 30 4.88 -4.08 -9.80
N LEU A 31 4.48 -3.80 -8.55
CA LEU A 31 3.10 -4.00 -8.10
C LEU A 31 2.15 -3.01 -8.79
N TYR A 32 2.57 -1.75 -8.94
CA TYR A 32 1.84 -0.72 -9.66
C TYR A 32 1.63 -1.09 -11.14
N GLU A 33 2.71 -1.44 -11.83
CA GLU A 33 2.68 -1.86 -13.24
C GLU A 33 1.80 -3.09 -13.44
N GLY A 34 1.85 -4.05 -12.51
CA GLY A 34 0.96 -5.20 -12.52
C GLY A 34 -0.53 -4.85 -12.38
N TYR A 35 -0.90 -3.75 -11.71
CA TYR A 35 -2.29 -3.27 -11.72
C TYR A 35 -2.67 -2.63 -13.06
N LEU A 36 -1.76 -1.88 -13.67
CA LEU A 36 -2.00 -1.28 -14.99
C LEU A 36 -2.15 -2.35 -16.08
N ALA A 37 -1.30 -3.38 -16.05
CA ALA A 37 -1.38 -4.52 -16.97
C ALA A 37 -2.72 -5.27 -16.87
N ARG A 38 -3.37 -5.23 -15.70
CA ARG A 38 -4.72 -5.77 -15.48
C ARG A 38 -5.85 -4.85 -15.96
N GLY A 39 -5.53 -3.70 -16.55
CA GLY A 39 -6.49 -2.73 -17.05
C GLY A 39 -7.07 -1.78 -15.99
N LEU A 40 -6.46 -1.70 -14.80
CA LEU A 40 -6.90 -0.72 -13.80
C LEU A 40 -6.46 0.69 -14.21
N LYS A 41 -7.31 1.68 -13.94
CA LYS A 41 -6.94 3.09 -14.12
C LYS A 41 -5.83 3.46 -13.12
N THR A 42 -4.97 4.38 -13.52
CA THR A 42 -3.85 4.90 -12.72
C THR A 42 -4.28 5.32 -11.30
N ILE A 43 -5.36 6.08 -11.18
CA ILE A 43 -5.89 6.51 -9.87
C ILE A 43 -6.35 5.31 -9.03
N GLN A 44 -6.94 4.29 -9.64
CA GLN A 44 -7.37 3.08 -8.91
C GLN A 44 -6.14 2.34 -8.36
N ALA A 45 -5.10 2.19 -9.17
CA ALA A 45 -3.85 1.56 -8.77
C ALA A 45 -3.16 2.34 -7.62
N LEU A 46 -3.07 3.68 -7.73
CA LEU A 46 -2.52 4.54 -6.67
C LEU A 46 -3.30 4.41 -5.36
N VAL A 47 -4.63 4.43 -5.41
CA VAL A 47 -5.47 4.26 -4.21
C VAL A 47 -5.26 2.88 -3.58
N ILE A 48 -5.12 1.81 -4.37
CA ILE A 48 -4.84 0.47 -3.85
C ILE A 48 -3.49 0.46 -3.11
N ILE A 49 -2.46 1.06 -3.69
CA ILE A 49 -1.12 1.13 -3.09
C ILE A 49 -1.15 1.95 -1.81
N GLY A 50 -1.76 3.15 -1.82
CA GLY A 50 -1.90 3.99 -0.64
C GLY A 50 -2.60 3.26 0.51
N ARG A 51 -3.64 2.48 0.22
CA ARG A 51 -4.33 1.68 1.24
C ARG A 51 -3.48 0.53 1.77
N LYS A 52 -2.63 -0.09 0.94
CA LYS A 52 -1.69 -1.13 1.40
C LYS A 52 -0.66 -0.51 2.35
N LEU A 53 -0.09 0.64 1.99
CA LEU A 53 0.83 1.40 2.86
C LEU A 53 0.18 1.74 4.20
N ALA A 54 -1.05 2.25 4.18
CA ALA A 54 -1.79 2.58 5.40
C ALA A 54 -1.99 1.38 6.32
N ARG A 55 -2.28 0.20 5.75
CA ARG A 55 -2.44 -1.04 6.53
C ARG A 55 -1.13 -1.49 7.17
N ILE A 56 -0.02 -1.36 6.45
CA ILE A 56 1.33 -1.68 6.98
C ILE A 56 1.64 -0.73 8.14
N ALA A 57 1.53 0.59 7.93
CA ALA A 57 1.77 1.58 8.98
C ALA A 57 0.89 1.34 10.21
N PHE A 58 -0.41 1.08 10.00
CA PHE A 58 -1.34 0.76 11.09
C PHE A 58 -0.91 -0.49 11.87
N SER A 59 -0.49 -1.56 11.18
CA SER A 59 -0.02 -2.77 11.84
C SER A 59 1.25 -2.54 12.66
N LEU A 60 2.20 -1.76 12.13
CA LEU A 60 3.45 -1.43 12.83
C LEU A 60 3.17 -0.60 14.08
N MET A 61 2.35 0.44 13.95
CA MET A 61 1.95 1.30 15.07
C MET A 61 1.19 0.52 16.14
N LYS A 62 0.24 -0.35 15.74
CA LYS A 62 -0.56 -1.15 16.67
C LYS A 62 0.30 -2.14 17.47
N ASN A 63 1.29 -2.75 16.81
CA ASN A 63 2.13 -3.78 17.43
C ASN A 63 3.42 -3.21 18.03
N LEU A 64 3.64 -1.89 17.95
CA LEU A 64 4.90 -1.21 18.30
C LEU A 64 6.13 -1.92 17.71
N SER A 65 5.96 -2.46 16.51
CA SER A 65 6.96 -3.30 15.85
C SER A 65 7.68 -2.52 14.77
N GLU A 66 8.98 -2.79 14.58
CA GLU A 66 9.75 -2.20 13.50
C GLU A 66 9.41 -2.82 12.13
N TYR A 67 9.60 -2.02 11.08
CA TYR A 67 9.44 -2.51 9.71
C TYR A 67 10.54 -3.50 9.36
N GLN A 68 10.15 -4.76 9.11
CA GLN A 68 11.06 -5.80 8.67
C GLN A 68 11.00 -5.92 7.14
N SER A 69 12.05 -5.47 6.45
CA SER A 69 12.14 -5.50 4.98
C SER A 69 12.46 -6.89 4.42
N LYS A 70 12.98 -7.79 5.26
CA LYS A 70 13.47 -9.11 4.83
C LYS A 70 12.35 -10.14 4.81
N ALA A 71 12.08 -10.65 3.61
CA ALA A 71 11.41 -11.90 3.28
C ALA A 71 10.99 -12.77 4.49
N VAL A 72 9.73 -12.64 4.93
CA VAL A 72 9.10 -13.72 5.72
C VAL A 72 8.69 -14.84 4.76
N LEU A 73 9.68 -15.50 4.16
CA LEU A 73 9.52 -16.81 3.51
C LEU A 73 10.00 -17.96 4.43
N GLY A 74 10.41 -17.66 5.67
CA GLY A 74 10.99 -18.64 6.59
C GLY A 74 10.23 -18.89 7.89
N ALA A 75 9.14 -18.16 8.19
CA ALA A 75 8.36 -18.41 9.40
C ALA A 75 7.09 -19.20 9.06
N SER A 76 7.25 -20.51 8.81
CA SER A 76 6.13 -21.42 9.08
C SER A 76 5.77 -21.29 10.55
N PRO A 77 4.49 -21.12 10.91
CA PRO A 77 4.09 -21.29 12.31
C PRO A 77 4.38 -22.76 12.65
N LYS A 78 5.24 -22.98 13.64
CA LYS A 78 5.42 -24.32 14.21
C LYS A 78 4.08 -24.76 14.81
N PRO A 79 3.66 -26.03 14.62
CA PRO A 79 2.42 -26.56 15.17
C PRO A 79 2.40 -26.54 16.69
#